data_AF-A0AAP0BSN3-F1
#
_entry.id   AF-A0AAP0BSN3-F1
#
_cell.length_a   1.000
_cell.length_b   1.000
_cell.length_c   1.000
_cell.angle_alpha   90.00
_cell.angle_beta   90.00
_cell.angle_gamma   90.00
#
_symmetry.space_group_name_H-M   'P 1'
#
loop_
_entity.id
_entity.type
_entity.pdbx_description
1 polymer ?
#
loop_
_entity_poly.entity_id
_entity_poly.type
_entity_poly.pdbx_seq_one_letter_code
_entity_poly.pdbx_strand_id
1 'polypeptide(L)'
;MEFASIQYLVSEIDYVNKLIRVTDVTVLSSNCSLPLKFLPSHSIDLLYYRFGAYDYHVRTYFRLDSYDWVSIVKCSKKLSPEYNYQLIPCQTTKDSYVYGVFDTTVASLAPSCSFLSWMPITYDPLINPNDIFLAFRRGFYMSWEKPNLPVAMIIRYCLRRSSW
;
A
#
# COMPACT_ATOMS: atom_id res chain seq x y z
N MET A 1 17.94 17.90 -7.02
CA MET A 1 17.21 16.89 -6.22
C MET A 1 16.42 16.05 -7.21
N GLU A 2 16.93 14.87 -7.57
CA GLU A 2 16.26 14.01 -8.55
C GLU A 2 15.16 13.21 -7.86
N PHE A 3 13.90 13.52 -8.16
CA PHE A 3 12.79 12.64 -7.86
C PHE A 3 12.85 11.46 -8.82
N ALA A 4 13.60 10.40 -8.49
CA ALA A 4 13.61 9.21 -9.34
C ALA A 4 12.16 8.72 -9.55
N SER A 5 11.74 8.60 -10.81
CA SER A 5 10.39 8.21 -11.19
C SER A 5 10.16 6.73 -10.87
N ILE A 6 8.97 6.41 -10.37
CA ILE A 6 8.54 5.02 -10.17
C ILE A 6 7.83 4.59 -11.45
N GLN A 7 8.16 3.39 -11.94
CA GLN A 7 7.52 2.79 -13.11
C GLN A 7 6.64 1.62 -12.66
N TYR A 8 5.45 1.55 -13.21
CA TYR A 8 4.50 0.47 -12.96
C TYR A 8 4.19 -0.27 -14.25
N LEU A 9 4.18 -1.60 -14.18
CA LEU A 9 3.70 -2.47 -15.25
C LEU A 9 2.20 -2.72 -15.05
N VAL A 10 1.39 -2.44 -16.07
CA VAL A 10 -0.02 -2.81 -16.08
C VAL A 10 -0.14 -4.29 -16.44
N SER A 11 -0.70 -5.09 -15.54
CA SER A 11 -0.87 -6.53 -15.73
C SER A 11 -2.30 -6.91 -16.10
N GLU A 12 -3.29 -6.11 -15.71
CA GLU A 12 -4.71 -6.38 -15.94
C GLU A 12 -5.51 -5.09 -16.01
N ILE A 13 -6.55 -5.07 -16.85
CA ILE A 13 -7.48 -3.95 -16.96
C ILE A 13 -8.91 -4.51 -16.93
N ASP A 14 -9.63 -4.22 -15.86
CA ASP A 14 -11.04 -4.53 -15.70
C ASP A 14 -11.86 -3.30 -16.04
N TYR A 15 -12.43 -3.27 -17.25
CA TYR A 15 -13.27 -2.16 -17.71
C TYR A 15 -14.64 -2.08 -17.02
N VAL A 16 -15.13 -3.20 -16.48
CA VAL A 16 -16.45 -3.27 -15.82
C VAL A 16 -16.36 -2.60 -14.45
N ASN A 17 -15.37 -3.00 -13.66
CA ASN A 17 -15.12 -2.45 -12.32
C ASN A 17 -14.23 -1.21 -12.35
N LYS A 18 -13.67 -0.89 -13.53
CA LYS A 18 -12.80 0.27 -13.79
C LYS A 18 -11.54 0.23 -12.95
N LEU A 19 -10.92 -0.95 -12.88
CA LEU A 19 -9.73 -1.27 -12.11
C LEU A 19 -8.56 -1.63 -13.02
N ILE A 20 -7.43 -0.95 -12.86
CA ILE A 20 -6.15 -1.32 -13.46
C ILE A 20 -5.34 -2.00 -12.37
N ARG A 21 -4.83 -3.19 -12.67
CA ARG A 21 -3.83 -3.84 -11.83
C ARG A 21 -2.43 -3.42 -12.26
N VAL A 22 -1.64 -2.98 -11.29
CA VAL A 22 -0.26 -2.53 -11.51
C VAL A 22 0.71 -3.21 -10.56
N THR A 23 1.92 -3.45 -11.07
CA THR A 23 3.05 -3.96 -10.29
C THR A 23 4.24 -3.02 -10.44
N ASP A 24 4.93 -2.72 -9.34
CA ASP A 24 6.17 -1.93 -9.37
C ASP A 24 7.26 -2.69 -10.16
N VAL A 25 7.83 -2.07 -11.19
CA VAL A 25 8.86 -2.70 -12.03
C VAL A 25 10.10 -3.08 -11.21
N THR A 26 10.39 -2.35 -10.13
CA THR A 26 11.54 -2.66 -9.26
C THR A 26 11.41 -4.04 -8.62
N VAL A 27 10.22 -4.45 -8.17
CA VAL A 27 10.02 -5.78 -7.54
C VAL A 27 10.08 -6.93 -8.55
N LEU A 28 10.01 -6.61 -9.85
CA LEU A 28 10.17 -7.58 -10.95
C LEU A 28 11.64 -7.79 -11.35
N SER A 29 12.53 -6.86 -10.99
CA SER A 29 13.94 -6.89 -11.41
C SER A 29 14.75 -8.04 -10.79
N SER A 30 14.39 -8.51 -9.59
CA SER A 30 15.04 -9.64 -8.95
C SER A 30 14.14 -10.33 -7.92
N ASN A 31 14.56 -11.50 -7.46
CA ASN A 31 13.90 -12.23 -6.36
C ASN A 31 14.04 -11.55 -4.99
N CYS A 32 14.84 -10.48 -4.89
CA CYS A 32 15.10 -9.78 -3.63
C CYS A 32 14.79 -8.27 -3.69
N SER A 33 14.29 -7.79 -4.83
CA SER A 33 14.05 -6.36 -4.99
C SER A 33 12.83 -5.96 -4.15
N LEU A 34 13.01 -4.93 -3.33
CA LEU A 34 11.96 -4.33 -2.55
C LEU A 34 11.48 -3.04 -3.22
N PRO A 35 10.22 -2.64 -3.01
CA PRO A 35 9.74 -1.34 -3.45
C PRO A 35 10.57 -0.25 -2.79
N LEU A 36 11.39 0.42 -3.61
CA LEU A 36 12.34 1.44 -3.16
C LEU A 36 11.66 2.75 -2.76
N LYS A 37 10.39 2.93 -3.15
CA LYS A 37 9.64 4.16 -2.92
C LYS A 37 8.17 3.88 -2.60
N PHE A 38 7.68 4.72 -1.70
CA PHE A 38 6.29 4.79 -1.28
C PHE A 38 5.44 5.49 -2.35
N LEU A 39 4.24 4.95 -2.62
CA LEU A 39 3.15 5.74 -3.20
C LEU A 39 2.55 6.61 -2.10
N PRO A 40 2.76 7.94 -2.09
CA PRO A 40 2.20 8.78 -1.05
C PRO A 40 0.72 8.47 -0.83
N SER A 41 0.31 8.09 0.38
CA SER A 41 -1.11 7.89 0.69
C SER A 41 -1.90 9.17 0.39
N HIS A 42 -1.25 10.33 0.56
CA HIS A 42 -1.74 11.65 0.16
C HIS A 42 -1.77 11.93 -1.36
N SER A 43 -1.05 11.18 -2.19
CA SER A 43 -1.16 11.31 -3.65
C SER A 43 -2.31 10.49 -4.22
N ILE A 44 -3.00 9.73 -3.37
CA ILE A 44 -4.12 8.88 -3.78
C ILE A 44 -5.43 9.18 -3.01
N ASP A 45 -5.34 9.89 -1.89
CA ASP A 45 -6.47 10.57 -1.26
C ASP A 45 -6.27 12.10 -1.25
N LEU A 46 -6.74 12.77 -2.30
CA LEU A 46 -7.13 14.20 -2.21
C LEU A 46 -8.64 14.30 -2.40
N LEU A 47 -9.39 13.77 -1.43
CA LEU A 47 -10.76 14.24 -1.19
C LEU A 47 -10.70 15.54 -0.38
N TYR A 48 -10.32 16.64 -1.02
CA TYR A 48 -10.57 17.98 -0.49
C TYR A 48 -12.03 18.34 -0.80
N TYR A 49 -12.91 18.25 0.20
CA TYR A 49 -14.20 18.95 0.17
C TYR A 49 -14.09 20.23 0.99
N ARG A 50 -14.12 21.39 0.33
CA ARG A 50 -14.29 22.69 0.98
C ARG A 50 -15.65 23.28 0.62
N PHE A 51 -16.48 23.51 1.63
CA PHE A 51 -17.69 24.34 1.53
C PHE A 51 -17.26 25.81 1.73
N GLY A 52 -17.31 26.62 0.68
CA GLY A 52 -17.02 28.07 0.74
C GLY A 52 -15.72 28.52 0.06
N ALA A 53 -15.40 29.81 0.23
CA ALA A 53 -14.47 30.59 -0.62
C ALA A 53 -12.96 30.37 -0.35
N TYR A 54 -12.47 29.14 -0.40
CA TYR A 54 -11.02 28.89 -0.50
C TYR A 54 -10.68 27.54 -1.19
N ASP A 55 -9.43 27.41 -1.60
CA ASP A 55 -8.93 26.68 -2.78
C ASP A 55 -9.23 25.19 -3.02
N TYR A 56 -9.30 24.91 -4.33
CA TYR A 56 -9.43 23.68 -5.11
C TYR A 56 -8.06 23.08 -5.46
N HIS A 57 -7.77 21.80 -5.17
CA HIS A 57 -6.73 20.95 -5.81
C HIS A 57 -7.02 19.47 -5.42
N VAL A 58 -6.90 18.37 -6.20
CA VAL A 58 -6.24 18.00 -7.47
C VAL A 58 -7.13 16.94 -8.18
N ARG A 59 -7.20 16.97 -9.52
CA ARG A 59 -7.79 15.90 -10.35
C ARG A 59 -6.85 14.68 -10.37
N THR A 60 -7.07 13.69 -9.51
CA THR A 60 -6.50 12.36 -9.74
C THR A 60 -7.51 11.53 -10.53
N TYR A 61 -7.10 11.07 -11.72
CA TYR A 61 -7.89 10.14 -12.53
C TYR A 61 -7.87 8.73 -11.94
N PHE A 62 -6.89 8.42 -11.07
CA PHE A 62 -6.71 7.11 -10.50
C PHE A 62 -6.73 7.15 -8.96
N ARG A 63 -7.40 6.18 -8.33
CA ARG A 63 -7.45 5.98 -6.89
C ARG A 63 -7.03 4.55 -6.55
N LEU A 64 -6.27 4.40 -5.48
CA LEU A 64 -5.81 3.12 -4.97
C LEU A 64 -7.03 2.37 -4.46
N ASP A 65 -7.24 1.18 -5.01
CA ASP A 65 -8.34 0.29 -4.67
C ASP A 65 -7.79 -0.96 -3.96
N SER A 66 -6.81 -0.73 -3.07
CA SER A 66 -6.16 -1.75 -2.26
C SER A 66 -6.26 -1.37 -0.79
N TYR A 67 -6.88 -2.25 -0.01
CA TYR A 67 -7.02 -2.09 1.44
C TYR A 67 -5.88 -2.76 2.22
N ASP A 68 -5.15 -3.65 1.56
CA ASP A 68 -4.06 -4.42 2.17
C ASP A 68 -2.70 -3.82 1.82
N TRP A 69 -1.81 -3.86 2.81
CA TRP A 69 -0.48 -3.30 2.70
C TRP A 69 0.52 -4.21 3.38
N VAL A 70 1.73 -4.20 2.85
CA VAL A 70 2.89 -4.77 3.55
C VAL A 70 3.82 -3.63 3.89
N SER A 71 4.12 -3.49 5.18
CA SER A 71 5.18 -2.61 5.67
C SER A 71 6.50 -3.36 5.71
N ILE A 72 7.54 -2.75 5.16
CA ILE A 72 8.92 -3.17 5.25
C ILE A 72 9.60 -2.41 6.37
N VAL A 73 10.25 -3.15 7.25
CA VAL A 73 10.90 -2.61 8.44
C VAL A 73 12.33 -3.13 8.54
N LYS A 74 13.18 -2.32 9.15
CA LYS A 74 14.55 -2.68 9.49
C LYS A 74 14.73 -2.66 10.99
N CYS A 75 15.13 -3.80 11.54
CA CYS A 75 15.32 -4.00 12.98
C CYS A 75 16.79 -4.22 13.31
N SER A 76 17.23 -3.64 14.44
CA SER A 76 18.59 -3.84 14.97
C SER A 76 18.76 -5.19 15.67
N LYS A 77 17.65 -5.85 16.04
CA LYS A 77 17.64 -7.16 16.69
C LYS A 77 16.77 -8.13 15.91
N LYS A 78 17.10 -9.42 16.01
CA LYS A 78 16.25 -10.49 15.47
C LYS A 78 14.96 -10.55 16.30
N LEU A 79 13.81 -10.56 15.62
CA LEU A 79 12.51 -10.64 16.27
C LEU A 79 12.17 -12.09 16.61
N SER A 80 11.35 -12.27 17.66
CA SER A 80 10.71 -13.54 17.97
C SER A 80 9.68 -13.90 16.88
N PRO A 81 9.46 -15.19 16.56
CA PRO A 81 8.39 -15.61 15.65
C PRO A 81 6.99 -15.10 16.05
N GLU A 82 6.76 -14.80 17.32
CA GLU A 82 5.47 -14.34 17.87
C GLU A 82 5.00 -12.99 17.31
N TYR A 83 5.90 -12.17 16.76
CA TYR A 83 5.54 -10.85 16.25
C TYR A 83 4.77 -10.91 14.92
N ASN A 84 4.69 -12.07 14.25
CA ASN A 84 4.14 -12.23 12.89
C ASN A 84 4.87 -11.42 11.80
N TYR A 85 6.17 -11.19 11.99
CA TYR A 85 7.03 -10.52 11.01
C TYR A 85 7.74 -11.59 10.17
N GLN A 86 7.66 -11.47 8.85
CA GLN A 86 8.37 -12.36 7.95
C GLN A 86 9.74 -11.80 7.62
N LEU A 87 10.79 -12.55 7.94
CA LEU A 87 12.17 -12.17 7.63
C LEU A 87 12.38 -12.14 6.11
N ILE A 88 13.07 -11.11 5.64
CA ILE A 88 13.54 -10.94 4.26
C ILE A 88 15.06 -11.20 4.28
N PRO A 89 15.51 -12.45 4.03
CA PRO A 89 16.90 -12.83 4.29
C PRO A 89 17.89 -12.09 3.39
N CYS A 90 17.49 -11.83 2.16
CA CYS A 90 18.35 -11.26 1.14
C CYS A 90 18.59 -9.74 1.30
N GLN A 91 17.83 -9.08 2.19
CA GLN A 91 18.02 -7.67 2.61
C GLN A 91 18.59 -7.58 4.04
N THR A 92 18.72 -8.71 4.72
CA THR A 92 19.28 -8.81 6.06
C THR A 92 20.80 -8.85 5.97
N THR A 93 21.46 -8.16 6.90
CA THR A 93 22.92 -8.12 7.06
C THR A 93 23.28 -8.62 8.46
N LYS A 94 24.57 -8.75 8.75
CA LYS A 94 25.04 -9.22 10.06
C LYS A 94 24.50 -8.39 11.24
N ASP A 95 24.31 -7.09 11.03
CA ASP A 95 23.94 -6.13 12.09
C ASP A 95 22.52 -5.56 11.93
N SER A 96 21.77 -6.00 10.91
CA SER A 96 20.39 -5.54 10.74
C SER A 96 19.52 -6.55 10.01
N TYR A 97 18.29 -6.69 10.48
CA TYR A 97 17.31 -7.64 10.00
C TYR A 97 16.18 -6.91 9.32
N VAL A 98 15.85 -7.32 8.09
CA VAL A 98 14.75 -6.72 7.34
C VAL A 98 13.57 -7.67 7.39
N TYR A 99 12.39 -7.14 7.69
CA TYR A 99 11.16 -7.91 7.75
C TYR A 99 10.08 -7.22 6.92
N GLY A 100 9.10 -7.99 6.46
CA GLY A 100 7.81 -7.44 6.10
C GLY A 100 6.70 -7.92 7.02
N VAL A 101 5.69 -7.07 7.19
CA VAL A 101 4.53 -7.30 8.03
C VAL A 101 3.28 -6.85 7.30
N PHE A 102 2.22 -7.65 7.33
CA PHE A 102 0.91 -7.33 6.78
C PHE A 102 0.17 -6.40 7.74
N ASP A 103 0.68 -5.18 7.90
CA ASP A 103 0.09 -4.12 8.71
C ASP A 103 0.45 -2.76 8.09
N THR A 104 -0.42 -1.78 8.30
CA THR A 104 -0.32 -0.40 7.81
C THR A 104 0.19 0.55 8.90
N THR A 105 0.20 0.13 10.17
CA THR A 105 0.39 1.07 11.29
C THR A 105 1.83 1.10 11.81
N VAL A 106 2.48 2.25 11.70
CA VAL A 106 3.82 2.49 12.30
C VAL A 106 3.77 2.37 13.84
N ALA A 107 2.59 2.53 14.44
CA ALA A 107 2.38 2.38 15.88
C ALA A 107 2.55 0.93 16.39
N SER A 108 2.41 -0.08 15.53
CA SER A 108 2.56 -1.49 15.89
C SER A 108 3.98 -2.03 15.70
N LEU A 109 4.94 -1.16 15.37
CA LEU A 109 6.34 -1.56 15.16
C LEU A 109 6.97 -2.10 16.44
N ALA A 110 7.66 -3.23 16.31
CA ALA A 110 8.41 -3.80 17.42
C ALA A 110 9.53 -2.82 17.90
N PRO A 111 9.88 -2.80 19.21
CA PRO A 111 10.74 -1.77 19.82
C PRO A 111 12.17 -1.63 19.28
N SER A 112 12.60 -2.50 18.36
CA SER A 112 13.92 -2.47 17.71
C SER A 112 13.88 -2.12 16.22
N CYS A 113 12.70 -1.85 15.69
CA CYS A 113 12.41 -1.71 14.28
C CYS A 113 12.16 -0.26 13.87
N SER A 114 12.60 0.07 12.67
CA SER A 114 12.39 1.34 11.98
C SER A 114 11.66 1.06 10.68
N PHE A 115 10.73 1.94 10.31
CA PHE A 115 10.02 1.87 9.05
C PHE A 115 10.97 2.16 7.87
N LEU A 116 10.90 1.36 6.80
CA LEU A 116 11.63 1.61 5.55
C LEU A 116 10.70 2.08 4.44
N SER A 117 9.68 1.27 4.15
CA SER A 117 8.69 1.53 3.12
C SER A 117 7.44 0.72 3.38
N TRP A 118 6.36 1.01 2.67
CA TRP A 118 5.24 0.09 2.56
C TRP A 118 4.80 0.03 1.10
N MET A 119 4.05 -1.00 0.74
CA MET A 119 3.49 -1.13 -0.60
C MET A 119 2.07 -1.68 -0.50
N PRO A 120 1.13 -1.14 -1.27
CA PRO A 120 -0.18 -1.73 -1.38
C PRO A 120 -0.07 -3.06 -2.11
N ILE A 121 -0.87 -4.03 -1.67
CA ILE A 121 -0.92 -5.36 -2.25
C ILE A 121 -2.37 -5.79 -2.42
N THR A 122 -2.62 -6.71 -3.34
CA THR A 122 -3.85 -7.49 -3.33
C THR A 122 -3.68 -8.68 -2.41
N TYR A 123 -4.35 -8.65 -1.24
CA TYR A 123 -4.45 -9.84 -0.41
C TYR A 123 -5.26 -10.91 -1.14
N ASP A 124 -4.75 -12.13 -1.14
CA ASP A 124 -5.48 -13.31 -1.59
C ASP A 124 -5.33 -14.37 -0.49
N PRO A 125 -6.44 -14.82 0.11
CA PRO A 125 -6.41 -15.82 1.19
C PRO A 125 -5.84 -17.18 0.73
N LEU A 126 -5.71 -17.42 -0.58
CA LEU A 126 -5.06 -18.59 -1.15
C LEU A 126 -3.54 -18.44 -1.26
N ILE A 127 -3.01 -17.22 -1.13
CA ILE A 127 -1.57 -17.00 -1.03
C ILE A 127 -1.14 -17.39 0.39
N ASN A 128 -0.07 -18.18 0.48
CA ASN A 128 0.61 -18.38 1.73
C ASN A 128 1.03 -17.00 2.28
N PRO A 129 0.53 -16.54 3.43
CA PRO A 129 0.87 -15.23 3.99
C PRO A 129 2.38 -15.09 4.26
N ASN A 130 3.12 -16.20 4.21
CA ASN A 130 4.58 -16.22 4.28
C ASN A 130 5.28 -16.00 2.93
N ASP A 131 4.63 -15.46 1.89
CA ASP A 131 5.30 -15.07 0.65
C ASP A 131 4.97 -13.62 0.25
N ILE A 132 5.59 -12.69 0.96
CA ILE A 132 5.53 -11.25 0.67
C ILE A 132 5.98 -10.92 -0.76
N PHE A 133 6.95 -11.65 -1.31
CA PHE A 133 7.43 -11.37 -2.67
C PHE A 133 6.40 -11.73 -3.71
N LEU A 134 5.64 -12.80 -3.51
CA LEU A 134 4.49 -13.12 -4.36
C LEU A 134 3.43 -12.03 -4.29
N ALA A 135 3.16 -11.48 -3.10
CA ALA A 135 2.23 -10.36 -2.93
C ALA A 135 2.70 -9.11 -3.70
N PHE A 136 3.98 -8.75 -3.61
CA PHE A 136 4.54 -7.63 -4.36
C PHE A 136 4.46 -7.82 -5.87
N ARG A 137 4.78 -9.02 -6.38
CA ARG A 137 4.72 -9.33 -7.82
C ARG A 137 3.31 -9.28 -8.38
N ARG A 138 2.35 -9.71 -7.57
CA ARG A 138 0.93 -9.60 -7.90
C ARG A 138 0.47 -8.15 -7.99
N GLY A 139 1.15 -7.22 -7.32
CA GLY A 139 0.81 -5.81 -7.37
C GLY A 139 -0.51 -5.49 -6.67
N PHE A 140 -1.13 -4.41 -7.10
CA PHE A 140 -2.33 -3.82 -6.48
C PHE A 140 -3.24 -3.20 -7.53
N TYR A 141 -4.48 -2.90 -7.15
CA TYR A 141 -5.45 -2.26 -8.03
C TYR A 141 -5.51 -0.75 -7.85
N MET A 142 -5.70 -0.06 -8.96
CA MET A 142 -6.06 1.35 -9.03
C MET A 142 -7.38 1.47 -9.80
N SER A 143 -8.39 2.09 -9.21
CA SER A 143 -9.61 2.49 -9.90
C SER A 143 -9.38 3.76 -10.70
N TRP A 144 -10.03 3.91 -11.86
CA TRP A 144 -9.93 5.14 -12.67
C TRP A 144 -11.23 5.94 -12.79
N GLU A 145 -12.25 5.55 -12.02
CA GLU A 145 -13.51 6.26 -11.98
C GLU A 145 -13.79 6.83 -10.61
N LYS A 146 -14.25 8.07 -10.60
CA LYS A 146 -14.79 8.72 -9.40
C LYS A 146 -16.07 7.99 -8.99
N PRO A 147 -16.21 7.49 -7.75
CA PRO A 147 -17.53 7.19 -7.24
C PRO A 147 -18.32 8.49 -7.26
N ASN A 148 -19.24 8.65 -8.21
CA ASN A 148 -20.30 9.65 -8.11
C ASN A 148 -21.27 9.17 -7.03
N LEU A 149 -20.82 9.10 -5.78
CA LEU A 149 -21.71 8.85 -4.66
C LEU A 149 -22.55 10.13 -4.50
N PRO A 150 -23.88 10.07 -4.67
CA PRO A 150 -24.73 11.18 -4.30
C PRO A 150 -24.42 11.54 -2.85
N VAL A 151 -24.40 12.83 -2.51
CA VAL A 151 -24.17 13.32 -1.13
C VAL A 151 -25.05 12.57 -0.12
N ALA A 152 -26.28 12.22 -0.51
CA ALA A 152 -27.20 11.41 0.28
C ALA A 152 -26.65 10.03 0.67
N MET A 153 -25.85 9.38 -0.18
CA MET A 153 -25.27 8.06 0.06
C MET A 153 -24.11 8.14 1.07
N ILE A 154 -23.31 9.21 1.01
CA ILE A 154 -22.26 9.50 1.99
C ILE A 154 -22.88 9.80 3.35
N ILE A 155 -23.90 10.66 3.39
CA ILE A 155 -24.66 10.96 4.62
C ILE A 155 -25.24 9.68 5.22
N ARG A 156 -25.87 8.83 4.40
CA ARG A 156 -26.46 7.57 4.85
C ARG A 156 -25.41 6.58 5.39
N TYR A 157 -24.24 6.52 4.77
CA TYR A 157 -23.12 5.70 5.25
C TYR A 157 -22.61 6.19 6.61
N CYS A 158 -22.39 7.50 6.77
CA CYS A 158 -21.97 8.10 8.04
C CYS A 158 -23.01 7.88 9.14
N LEU A 159 -24.30 8.09 8.85
CA LEU A 159 -25.40 7.89 9.81
C LEU A 159 -25.54 6.43 10.27
N ARG A 160 -25.25 5.46 9.40
CA ARG A 160 -25.21 4.03 9.77
C ARG A 160 -24.00 3.67 10.64
N ARG A 161 -22.91 4.43 10.51
CA ARG A 161 -21.67 4.21 11.28
C ARG A 161 -21.70 4.90 12.64
N SER A 162 -22.51 5.95 12.80
CA SER A 162 -22.74 6.65 14.07
C SER A 162 -23.82 6.01 14.95
N SER A 163 -24.36 4.85 14.57
CA SER A 163 -25.40 4.13 15.33
C SER A 163 -24.85 3.01 16.23
N TRP A 164 -23.56 3.07 16.58
CA TRP A 164 -22.89 2.20 17.56
C TRP A 164 -22.18 3.04 18.61
#